data_AF-A0A952LN56-F1
#
_entry.id   AF-A0A952LN56-F1
#
_cell.length_a   1.000
_cell.length_b   1.000
_cell.length_c   1.000
_cell.angle_alpha   90.00
_cell.angle_beta   90.00
_cell.angle_gamma   90.00
#
_symmetry.space_group_name_H-M   'P 1'
#
loop_
_entity.id
_entity.type
_entity.pdbx_description
1 polymer ?
#
loop_
_entity_poly.entity_id
_entity_poly.type
_entity_poly.pdbx_seq_one_letter_code
_entity_poly.pdbx_strand_id
1 'polypeptide(L)'
;MAKVKLLGNVAFEFDVKYGLKDDLIIETSEIEYNGNKIFIGKGEGIENVDRKTLSFVGDRIESFLKKKGAITNLDSEVFEEMYKKKISPVYEIVYLKHIINVERRNNLIPDALAYRREKVNEVKKIKALRDVVENNVFVLSKKGLELYLDTFKEYEKLKNDPNICFI
;
A
#
# COMPACT_ATOMS: atom_id res chain seq x y z
N MET A 1 20.35 8.70 16.95
CA MET A 1 18.96 8.87 16.51
C MET A 1 18.85 8.15 15.18
N ALA A 2 17.84 7.30 15.03
CA ALA A 2 17.57 6.66 13.76
C ALA A 2 17.06 7.69 12.75
N LYS A 3 17.39 7.50 11.48
CA LYS A 3 16.98 8.36 10.37
C LYS A 3 15.99 7.66 9.46
N VAL A 4 15.14 8.43 8.82
CA VAL A 4 14.42 8.01 7.63
C VAL A 4 15.13 8.61 6.42
N LYS A 5 15.51 7.77 5.46
CA LYS A 5 16.21 8.16 4.23
C LYS A 5 15.39 7.74 3.02
N LEU A 6 14.92 8.72 2.26
CA LEU A 6 14.35 8.54 0.93
C LEU A 6 15.46 8.64 -0.11
N LEU A 7 15.60 7.62 -0.95
CA LEU A 7 16.61 7.54 -2.02
C LEU A 7 15.91 7.39 -3.37
N GLY A 8 16.51 7.88 -4.48
CA GLY A 8 15.95 7.74 -5.83
C GLY A 8 15.30 9.03 -6.35
N ASN A 9 14.09 8.94 -6.93
CA ASN A 9 13.38 10.10 -7.49
C ASN A 9 13.16 11.22 -6.46
N VAL A 10 13.10 10.85 -5.18
CA VAL A 10 13.06 11.76 -4.06
C VAL A 10 14.22 11.50 -3.12
N ALA A 11 15.13 12.48 -3.02
CA ALA A 11 16.14 12.52 -1.98
C ALA A 11 15.66 13.40 -0.81
N PHE A 12 15.49 12.79 0.36
CA PHE A 12 15.06 13.46 1.58
C PHE A 12 15.49 12.64 2.79
N GLU A 13 16.03 13.28 3.83
CA GLU A 13 16.30 12.62 5.10
C GLU A 13 15.83 13.45 6.28
N PHE A 14 15.42 12.77 7.35
CA PHE A 14 15.09 13.40 8.62
C PHE A 14 15.30 12.45 9.79
N ASP A 15 15.61 13.01 10.96
CA ASP A 15 15.78 12.23 12.16
C ASP A 15 14.44 11.88 12.83
N VAL A 16 14.38 10.68 13.41
CA VAL A 16 13.27 10.22 14.22
C VAL A 16 13.78 9.96 15.64
N LYS A 17 13.18 10.66 16.60
CA LYS A 17 13.62 10.62 18.00
C LYS A 17 13.23 9.34 18.74
N TYR A 18 12.10 8.74 18.39
CA TYR A 18 11.51 7.62 19.12
C TYR A 18 10.89 6.60 18.15
N GLY A 19 10.88 5.32 18.53
CA GLY A 19 10.16 4.26 17.84
C GLY A 19 10.82 3.68 16.58
N LEU A 20 12.00 4.18 16.20
CA LEU A 20 12.90 3.53 15.24
C LEU A 20 14.16 3.08 15.96
N LYS A 21 14.50 1.79 15.80
CA LYS A 21 15.75 1.21 16.33
C LYS A 21 16.92 1.45 15.38
N ASP A 22 16.66 1.28 14.09
CA ASP A 22 17.63 1.38 13.01
C ASP A 22 17.17 2.42 11.97
N ASP A 23 18.10 2.85 11.12
CA ASP A 23 17.78 3.73 10.00
C ASP A 23 16.80 3.03 9.05
N LEU A 24 15.73 3.74 8.69
CA LEU A 24 14.75 3.29 7.72
C LEU A 24 15.12 3.83 6.34
N ILE A 25 15.50 2.94 5.43
CA ILE A 25 15.86 3.28 4.05
C ILE A 25 14.67 2.95 3.16
N ILE A 26 14.22 3.94 2.38
CA ILE A 26 13.12 3.79 1.44
C ILE A 26 13.59 4.24 0.06
N GLU A 27 13.67 3.29 -0.88
CA GLU A 27 13.87 3.58 -2.29
C GLU A 27 12.57 4.17 -2.86
N THR A 28 12.70 5.20 -3.69
CA THR A 28 11.57 5.97 -4.19
C THR A 28 11.52 5.95 -5.70
N SER A 29 10.31 5.71 -6.21
CA SER A 29 9.97 5.77 -7.63
C SER A 29 8.84 6.77 -7.86
N GLU A 30 8.92 7.54 -8.93
CA GLU A 30 7.87 8.49 -9.33
C GLU A 30 6.97 7.88 -10.41
N ILE A 31 5.67 8.14 -10.31
CA ILE A 31 4.66 7.84 -11.32
C ILE A 31 3.97 9.14 -11.69
N GLU A 32 3.79 9.37 -12.98
CA GLU A 32 2.94 10.45 -13.47
C GLU A 32 1.52 9.96 -13.80
N TYR A 33 0.52 10.68 -13.30
CA TYR A 33 -0.90 10.45 -13.56
C TYR A 33 -1.64 11.77 -13.74
N ASN A 34 -2.25 11.98 -14.91
CA ASN A 34 -2.97 13.21 -15.26
C ASN A 34 -2.17 14.49 -14.94
N GLY A 35 -0.86 14.48 -15.22
CA GLY A 35 0.07 15.58 -14.93
C GLY A 35 0.48 15.72 -13.46
N ASN A 36 0.03 14.81 -12.59
CA ASN A 36 0.36 14.79 -11.17
C ASN A 36 1.38 13.69 -10.85
N LYS A 37 2.20 13.93 -9.81
CA LYS A 37 3.22 12.99 -9.35
C LYS A 37 2.70 12.16 -8.17
N ILE A 38 2.87 10.85 -8.26
CA ILE A 38 2.63 9.90 -7.18
C ILE A 38 3.96 9.23 -6.88
N PHE A 39 4.31 9.10 -5.60
CA PHE A 39 5.56 8.49 -5.21
C PHE A 39 5.35 7.14 -4.52
N ILE A 40 6.09 6.15 -4.98
CA ILE A 40 6.11 4.79 -4.46
C ILE A 40 7.38 4.59 -3.67
N GLY A 41 7.26 4.01 -2.49
CA GLY A 41 8.34 3.57 -1.64
C GLY A 41 8.54 2.07 -1.76
N LYS A 42 9.79 1.65 -1.72
CA LYS A 42 10.21 0.28 -1.46
C LYS A 42 11.17 0.29 -0.29
N GLY A 43 10.88 -0.48 0.76
CA GLY A 43 11.73 -0.48 1.95
C GLY A 43 11.39 -1.60 2.93
N GLU A 44 12.44 -2.24 3.44
CA GLU A 44 12.32 -3.32 4.43
C GLU A 44 12.16 -2.76 5.86
N GLY A 45 11.57 -3.57 6.75
CA GLY A 45 11.49 -3.24 8.17
C GLY A 45 10.35 -2.30 8.55
N ILE A 46 9.54 -1.86 7.60
CA ILE A 46 8.34 -1.02 7.82
C ILE A 46 7.34 -1.72 8.75
N GLU A 47 7.19 -3.03 8.59
CA GLU A 47 6.33 -3.90 9.38
C GLU A 47 6.72 -3.98 10.86
N ASN A 48 7.98 -3.68 11.17
CA ASN A 48 8.53 -3.68 12.53
C ASN A 48 8.38 -2.32 13.23
N VAL A 49 7.98 -1.28 12.49
CA VAL A 49 7.77 0.06 13.04
C VAL A 49 6.38 0.15 13.65
N ASP A 50 6.27 0.67 14.88
CA ASP A 50 4.98 0.85 15.50
C ASP A 50 4.12 1.86 14.74
N ARG A 51 2.80 1.69 14.78
CA ARG A 51 1.87 2.50 13.99
C ARG A 51 1.95 4.00 14.30
N LYS A 52 2.26 4.41 15.54
CA LYS A 52 2.36 5.84 15.89
C LYS A 52 3.60 6.46 15.27
N THR A 53 4.72 5.77 15.35
CA THR A 53 5.97 6.19 14.71
C THR A 53 5.82 6.21 13.19
N LEU A 54 5.21 5.18 12.62
CA LEU A 54 4.96 5.11 11.18
C LEU A 54 4.03 6.23 10.69
N SER A 55 3.00 6.58 11.48
CA SER A 55 2.16 7.74 11.21
C SER A 55 2.97 9.04 11.20
N PHE A 56 3.85 9.26 12.18
CA PHE A 56 4.71 10.44 12.23
C PHE A 56 5.65 10.50 11.01
N VAL A 57 6.28 9.37 10.65
CA VAL A 57 7.12 9.25 9.46
C VAL A 57 6.33 9.59 8.20
N GLY A 58 5.13 9.03 8.07
CA GLY A 58 4.20 9.31 6.98
C GLY A 58 3.82 10.78 6.88
N ASP A 59 3.45 11.42 8.00
CA ASP A 59 3.11 12.85 8.04
C ASP A 59 4.27 13.74 7.54
N ARG A 60 5.51 13.38 7.89
CA ARG A 60 6.72 14.11 7.47
C ARG A 60 7.02 13.93 5.98
N ILE A 61 6.98 12.70 5.50
CA ILE A 61 7.16 12.38 4.08
C ILE A 61 6.08 13.08 3.26
N GLU A 62 4.83 12.98 3.67
CA GLU A 62 3.69 13.58 2.97
C GLU A 62 3.79 15.10 2.90
N SER A 63 4.15 15.75 4.01
CA SER A 63 4.40 17.20 4.05
C SER A 63 5.49 17.63 3.07
N PHE A 64 6.56 16.84 2.96
CA PHE A 64 7.64 17.09 2.01
C PHE A 64 7.18 16.89 0.55
N LEU A 65 6.47 15.80 0.26
CA LEU A 65 6.00 15.48 -1.09
C LEU A 65 4.95 16.47 -1.61
N LYS A 66 4.04 16.94 -0.74
CA LYS A 66 3.08 18.00 -1.08
C LYS A 66 3.78 19.27 -1.60
N LYS A 67 4.93 19.64 -1.01
CA LYS A 67 5.74 20.79 -1.48
C LYS A 67 6.39 20.55 -2.85
N LYS A 68 6.50 19.29 -3.28
CA LYS A 68 6.98 18.89 -4.61
C LYS A 68 5.86 18.68 -5.63
N GLY A 69 4.62 19.06 -5.30
CA GLY A 69 3.47 18.89 -6.20
C GLY A 69 2.97 17.45 -6.28
N ALA A 70 3.28 16.60 -5.30
CA ALA A 70 2.77 15.24 -5.25
C ALA A 70 1.30 15.20 -4.83
N ILE A 71 0.50 14.37 -5.49
CA ILE A 71 -0.78 13.94 -4.94
C ILE A 71 -0.51 12.86 -3.90
N THR A 72 -1.05 13.09 -2.71
CA THR A 72 -0.91 12.22 -1.54
C THR A 72 -2.26 11.72 -1.04
N ASN A 73 -3.34 12.43 -1.40
CA ASN A 73 -4.71 11.94 -1.33
C ASN A 73 -4.97 11.06 -2.55
N LEU A 74 -4.95 9.76 -2.34
CA LEU A 74 -5.26 8.78 -3.38
C LEU A 74 -6.76 8.47 -3.31
N ASP A 75 -7.48 8.78 -4.40
CA ASP A 75 -8.89 8.40 -4.57
C ASP A 75 -9.01 7.14 -5.46
N SER A 76 -10.26 6.67 -5.63
CA SER A 76 -10.58 5.48 -6.44
C SER A 76 -10.09 5.53 -7.88
N GLU A 77 -10.01 6.71 -8.49
CA GLU A 77 -9.58 6.87 -9.89
C GLU A 77 -8.06 6.74 -10.01
N VAL A 78 -7.32 7.40 -9.10
CA VAL A 78 -5.87 7.24 -8.99
C VAL A 78 -5.50 5.77 -8.75
N PHE A 79 -6.28 5.05 -7.94
CA PHE A 79 -6.06 3.63 -7.67
C PHE A 79 -6.23 2.74 -8.91
N GLU A 80 -7.25 2.98 -9.73
CA GLU A 80 -7.51 2.19 -10.94
C GLU A 80 -6.37 2.35 -11.97
N GLU A 81 -5.83 3.56 -12.10
CA GLU A 81 -4.72 3.80 -13.01
C GLU A 81 -3.43 3.08 -12.55
N MET A 82 -3.11 3.14 -11.26
CA MET A 82 -1.94 2.46 -10.71
C MET A 82 -2.01 0.94 -10.94
N TYR A 83 -3.22 0.36 -10.86
CA TYR A 83 -3.48 -1.04 -11.19
C TYR A 83 -3.30 -1.31 -12.70
N LYS A 84 -3.90 -0.50 -13.58
CA LYS A 84 -3.76 -0.65 -15.05
C LYS A 84 -2.30 -0.61 -15.49
N LYS A 85 -1.50 0.28 -14.88
CA LYS A 85 -0.08 0.42 -15.16
C LYS A 85 0.80 -0.64 -14.47
N LYS A 86 0.22 -1.56 -13.69
CA LYS A 86 0.91 -2.63 -12.93
C LYS A 86 2.01 -2.11 -11.98
N ILE A 87 1.83 -0.92 -11.42
CA ILE A 87 2.92 -0.25 -10.70
C ILE A 87 2.96 -0.64 -9.22
N SER A 88 1.82 -1.03 -8.63
CA SER A 88 1.81 -1.54 -7.26
C SER A 88 0.61 -2.47 -7.02
N PRO A 89 0.84 -3.71 -6.56
CA PRO A 89 -0.22 -4.65 -6.20
C PRO A 89 -0.96 -4.24 -4.90
N VAL A 90 -0.47 -3.22 -4.18
CA VAL A 90 -1.11 -2.66 -2.95
C VAL A 90 -2.55 -2.28 -3.22
N TYR A 91 -2.82 -1.87 -4.46
CA TYR A 91 -4.10 -1.26 -4.83
C TYR A 91 -5.06 -2.22 -5.51
N GLU A 92 -4.61 -3.39 -5.95
CA GLU A 92 -5.54 -4.48 -6.29
C GLU A 92 -6.34 -4.88 -5.03
N ILE A 93 -5.73 -4.86 -3.83
CA ILE A 93 -6.40 -5.14 -2.55
C ILE A 93 -7.46 -4.07 -2.21
N VAL A 94 -7.13 -2.79 -2.39
CA VAL A 94 -8.04 -1.66 -2.09
C VAL A 94 -9.21 -1.61 -3.07
N TYR A 95 -8.92 -1.80 -4.37
CA TYR A 95 -9.92 -1.84 -5.42
C TYR A 95 -10.86 -3.04 -5.28
N LEU A 96 -10.34 -4.24 -5.00
CA LEU A 96 -11.16 -5.43 -4.73
C LEU A 96 -12.04 -5.22 -3.49
N LYS A 97 -11.53 -4.62 -2.41
CA LYS A 97 -12.35 -4.25 -1.24
C LYS A 97 -13.45 -3.24 -1.60
N HIS A 98 -13.17 -2.26 -2.47
CA HIS A 98 -14.17 -1.27 -2.90
C HIS A 98 -15.27 -1.88 -3.77
N ILE A 99 -14.91 -2.64 -4.81
CA ILE A 99 -15.87 -3.31 -5.71
C ILE A 99 -16.80 -4.21 -4.93
N ILE A 100 -16.26 -5.07 -4.06
CA ILE A 100 -17.07 -6.01 -3.27
C ILE A 100 -18.10 -5.24 -2.42
N ASN A 101 -17.69 -4.13 -1.82
CA ASN A 101 -18.59 -3.30 -1.02
C ASN A 101 -19.67 -2.61 -1.86
N VAL A 102 -19.35 -2.14 -3.06
CA VAL A 102 -20.31 -1.48 -3.97
C VAL A 102 -21.30 -2.49 -4.56
N GLU A 103 -20.80 -3.62 -5.06
CA GLU A 103 -21.64 -4.67 -5.67
C GLU A 103 -22.59 -5.30 -4.65
N ARG A 104 -22.12 -5.53 -3.42
CA ARG A 104 -22.94 -6.05 -2.32
C ARG A 104 -24.02 -5.06 -1.87
N ARG A 105 -23.75 -3.76 -1.89
CA ARG A 105 -24.76 -2.73 -1.57
C ARG A 105 -25.86 -2.63 -2.62
N ASN A 106 -25.54 -2.95 -3.88
CA ASN A 106 -26.43 -2.72 -5.01
C ASN A 106 -27.20 -3.96 -5.47
N ASN A 107 -27.04 -5.14 -4.83
CA ASN A 107 -27.72 -6.40 -5.20
C ASN A 107 -27.60 -6.76 -6.71
N LEU A 108 -26.49 -6.37 -7.35
CA LEU A 108 -26.33 -6.43 -8.82
C LEU A 108 -25.95 -7.81 -9.37
N ILE A 109 -25.83 -8.84 -8.52
CA ILE A 109 -25.33 -10.16 -8.93
C ILE A 109 -26.14 -11.27 -8.23
N PRO A 110 -26.64 -12.29 -8.95
CA PRO A 110 -27.23 -13.48 -8.34
C PRO A 110 -26.22 -14.18 -7.40
N ASP A 111 -26.69 -14.68 -6.25
CA ASP A 111 -25.84 -15.21 -5.16
C ASP A 111 -24.77 -16.22 -5.61
N ALA A 112 -25.08 -17.10 -6.56
CA ALA A 112 -24.14 -18.10 -7.08
C ALA A 112 -23.01 -17.50 -7.94
N LEU A 113 -23.29 -16.42 -8.69
CA LEU A 113 -22.29 -15.67 -9.46
C LEU A 113 -21.47 -14.76 -8.55
N ALA A 114 -22.09 -14.19 -7.52
CA ALA A 114 -21.41 -13.46 -6.45
C ALA A 114 -20.40 -14.37 -5.74
N TYR A 115 -20.80 -15.57 -5.31
CA TYR A 115 -19.92 -16.55 -4.65
C TYR A 115 -18.72 -16.97 -5.52
N ARG A 116 -18.96 -17.26 -6.81
CA ARG A 116 -17.88 -17.66 -7.72
C ARG A 116 -16.90 -16.51 -7.99
N ARG A 117 -17.39 -15.27 -8.10
CA ARG A 117 -16.56 -14.07 -8.22
C ARG A 117 -15.82 -13.74 -6.93
N GLU A 118 -16.44 -13.90 -5.78
CA GLU A 118 -15.80 -13.75 -4.47
C GLU A 118 -14.58 -14.68 -4.36
N LYS A 119 -14.71 -15.96 -4.72
CA LYS A 119 -13.56 -16.88 -4.75
C LYS A 119 -12.45 -16.45 -5.72
N VAL A 120 -12.80 -16.04 -6.94
CA VAL A 120 -11.79 -15.56 -7.93
C VAL A 120 -11.10 -14.28 -7.43
N ASN A 121 -11.87 -13.38 -6.83
CA ASN A 121 -11.36 -12.14 -6.25
C ASN A 121 -10.52 -12.40 -4.99
N GLU A 122 -10.83 -13.44 -4.22
CA GLU A 122 -10.06 -13.86 -3.06
C GLU A 122 -8.67 -14.36 -3.47
N VAL A 123 -8.58 -15.19 -4.52
CA VAL A 123 -7.29 -15.63 -5.08
C VAL A 123 -6.47 -14.44 -5.61
N LYS A 124 -7.10 -13.52 -6.35
CA LYS A 124 -6.45 -12.29 -6.83
C LYS A 124 -5.96 -11.41 -5.68
N LYS A 125 -6.79 -11.25 -4.65
CA LYS A 125 -6.45 -10.51 -3.44
C LYS A 125 -5.26 -11.14 -2.72
N ILE A 126 -5.22 -12.46 -2.56
CA ILE A 126 -4.09 -13.17 -1.94
C ILE A 126 -2.81 -12.94 -2.73
N LYS A 127 -2.87 -13.05 -4.07
CA LYS A 127 -1.73 -12.75 -4.93
C LYS A 127 -1.26 -11.31 -4.79
N ALA A 128 -2.18 -10.36 -4.77
CA ALA A 128 -1.86 -8.95 -4.56
C ALA A 128 -1.24 -8.68 -3.19
N LEU A 129 -1.80 -9.25 -2.11
CA LEU A 129 -1.22 -9.18 -0.75
C LEU A 129 0.22 -9.70 -0.74
N ARG A 130 0.43 -10.85 -1.39
CA ARG A 130 1.76 -11.46 -1.54
C ARG A 130 2.72 -10.54 -2.27
N ASP A 131 2.35 -10.07 -3.46
CA ASP A 131 3.23 -9.25 -4.29
C ASP A 131 3.60 -7.94 -3.57
N VAL A 132 2.72 -7.38 -2.74
CA VAL A 132 3.01 -6.17 -1.94
C VAL A 132 4.05 -6.41 -0.88
N VAL A 133 3.82 -7.45 -0.08
CA VAL A 133 4.63 -7.76 1.09
C VAL A 133 5.98 -8.31 0.66
N GLU A 134 6.00 -9.23 -0.31
CA GLU A 134 7.25 -9.81 -0.81
C GLU A 134 8.13 -8.80 -1.54
N ASN A 135 7.55 -7.77 -2.17
CA ASN A 135 8.32 -6.71 -2.81
C ASN A 135 8.56 -5.48 -1.90
N ASN A 136 8.00 -5.45 -0.70
CA ASN A 136 8.07 -4.33 0.25
C ASN A 136 7.66 -2.97 -0.33
N VAL A 137 6.61 -2.95 -1.16
CA VAL A 137 6.20 -1.75 -1.93
C VAL A 137 4.97 -1.08 -1.30
N PHE A 138 4.97 0.25 -1.23
CA PHE A 138 3.87 1.05 -0.68
C PHE A 138 3.83 2.47 -1.29
N VAL A 139 2.71 3.18 -1.18
CA VAL A 139 2.72 4.62 -1.54
C VAL A 139 3.36 5.42 -0.42
N LEU A 140 4.19 6.39 -0.79
CA LEU A 140 4.78 7.37 0.11
C LEU A 140 3.73 8.40 0.55
N SER A 141 2.83 7.98 1.43
CA SER A 141 1.95 8.86 2.18
C SER A 141 1.69 8.23 3.54
N LYS A 142 1.14 9.02 4.47
CA LYS A 142 0.70 8.46 5.76
C LYS A 142 -0.26 7.30 5.54
N LYS A 143 -1.26 7.51 4.67
CA LYS A 143 -2.27 6.50 4.39
C LYS A 143 -1.68 5.27 3.71
N GLY A 144 -0.74 5.46 2.78
CA GLY A 144 -0.06 4.36 2.09
C GLY A 144 0.74 3.47 3.04
N LEU A 145 1.48 4.07 3.99
CA LEU A 145 2.23 3.33 5.01
C LEU A 145 1.30 2.57 5.98
N GLU A 146 0.20 3.19 6.41
CA GLU A 146 -0.80 2.50 7.24
C GLU A 146 -1.45 1.32 6.51
N LEU A 147 -1.80 1.52 5.22
CA LEU A 147 -2.37 0.47 4.37
C LEU A 147 -1.38 -0.68 4.17
N TYR A 148 -0.09 -0.39 4.03
CA TYR A 148 0.95 -1.42 3.96
C TYR A 148 1.01 -2.26 5.24
N LEU A 149 1.00 -1.61 6.41
CA LEU A 149 1.01 -2.33 7.69
C LEU A 149 -0.23 -3.23 7.85
N ASP A 150 -1.40 -2.75 7.43
CA ASP A 150 -2.64 -3.53 7.45
C ASP A 150 -2.61 -4.69 6.47
N THR A 151 -2.04 -4.46 5.28
CA THR A 151 -1.81 -5.47 4.25
C THR A 151 -0.84 -6.56 4.73
N PHE A 152 0.26 -6.18 5.39
CA PHE A 152 1.23 -7.11 5.95
C PHE A 152 0.60 -8.03 6.98
N LYS A 153 -0.18 -7.46 7.93
CA LYS A 153 -0.88 -8.25 8.96
C LYS A 153 -1.92 -9.20 8.35
N GLU A 154 -2.64 -8.73 7.34
CA GLU A 154 -3.62 -9.54 6.63
C GLU A 154 -2.92 -10.70 5.89
N TYR A 155 -1.83 -10.43 5.18
CA TYR A 155 -1.03 -11.45 4.50
C TYR A 155 -0.47 -12.49 5.48
N GLU A 156 0.16 -12.07 6.58
CA GLU A 156 0.71 -12.99 7.59
C GLU A 156 -0.38 -13.86 8.24
N LYS A 157 -1.59 -13.31 8.44
CA LYS A 157 -2.72 -14.10 8.93
C LYS A 157 -3.13 -15.19 7.92
N LEU A 158 -3.23 -14.84 6.65
CA LEU A 158 -3.65 -15.78 5.59
C LEU A 158 -2.56 -16.82 5.31
N LYS A 159 -1.29 -16.43 5.36
CA LYS A 159 -0.11 -17.29 5.21
C LYS A 159 -0.06 -18.43 6.23
N ASN A 160 -0.54 -18.15 7.44
CA ASN A 160 -0.60 -19.12 8.53
C ASN A 160 -1.96 -19.86 8.61
N ASP A 161 -2.91 -19.58 7.71
CA ASP A 161 -4.20 -20.28 7.66
C ASP A 161 -4.06 -21.62 6.91
N PRO A 162 -4.25 -22.78 7.57
CA PRO A 162 -4.09 -24.08 6.94
C PRO A 162 -5.11 -24.36 5.83
N ASN A 163 -6.17 -23.55 5.73
CA ASN A 163 -7.21 -23.70 4.71
C ASN A 163 -6.92 -22.89 3.44
N ILE A 164 -5.86 -22.08 3.43
CA ILE A 164 -5.50 -21.20 2.30
C ILE A 164 -4.23 -21.72 1.64
N CYS A 165 -4.37 -22.26 0.42
CA CYS A 165 -3.24 -22.62 -0.42
C CYS A 165 -2.80 -21.40 -1.24
N PHE A 166 -1.57 -20.93 -1.01
CA PHE A 166 -0.87 -20.02 -1.91
C PHE A 166 -0.37 -20.85 -3.10
N ILE A 167 -1.20 -20.99 -4.14
CA ILE A 167 -0.83 -21.65 -5.40
C ILE A 167 -0.05 -20.67 -6.28
#